data_AF-A0A949QCI3-F1
#
_entry.id   AF-A0A949QCI3-F1
#
_cell.length_a   1.000
_cell.length_b   1.000
_cell.length_c   1.000
_cell.angle_alpha   90.00
_cell.angle_beta   90.00
_cell.angle_gamma   90.00
#
_symmetry.space_group_name_H-M   'P 1'
#
loop_
_entity.id
_entity.type
_entity.pdbx_description
1 polymer ?
#
loop_
_entity_poly.entity_id
_entity_poly.type
_entity_poly.pdbx_seq_one_letter_code
_entity_poly.pdbx_strand_id
1 'polypeptide(L)' 'MELTPYAAPDSAGHFGSFGGKFIPETLIQNAADLESEYRKAKSDPTFKSTLDQLLRDYVGRPTPLYHAERL' A
#
# COMPACT_ATOMS: atom_id res chain seq x y z
N MET A 1 20.03 -12.68 4.88
CA MET A 1 19.72 -11.34 4.37
C MET A 1 18.72 -10.74 5.33
N GLU A 2 19.16 -9.89 6.24
CA GLU A 2 18.25 -9.18 7.13
C GLU A 2 17.49 -8.15 6.30
N LEU A 3 16.17 -8.33 6.18
CA LEU A 3 15.30 -7.34 5.57
C LEU A 3 15.10 -6.24 6.60
N THR A 4 15.70 -5.07 6.37
CA THR A 4 15.36 -3.88 7.14
C THR A 4 13.88 -3.58 6.95
N PRO A 5 13.07 -3.47 8.02
CA PRO A 5 11.66 -3.14 7.88
C PRO A 5 11.50 -1.78 7.20
N TYR A 6 10.61 -1.73 6.21
CA TYR A 6 10.26 -0.48 5.54
C TYR A 6 9.61 0.48 6.55
N ALA A 7 10.30 1.58 6.87
CA ALA A 7 9.95 2.51 7.94
C ALA A 7 9.43 3.87 7.44
N ALA A 8 9.11 3.98 6.16
CA ALA A 8 8.58 5.19 5.54
C ALA A 8 7.13 4.98 5.07
N PRO A 9 6.35 6.05 4.83
CA PRO A 9 6.62 7.44 5.24
C PRO A 9 6.58 7.61 6.76
N ASP A 10 6.96 8.79 7.26
CA ASP A 10 6.72 9.18 8.65
C ASP A 10 5.20 9.36 8.94
N SER A 11 4.86 9.68 10.19
CA SER A 11 3.45 9.86 10.61
C SER A 11 2.75 11.05 9.95
N ALA A 12 3.50 12.02 9.41
CA ALA A 12 2.98 13.14 8.65
C ALA A 12 2.90 12.85 7.14
N GLY A 13 3.35 11.67 6.70
CA GLY A 13 3.33 11.24 5.31
C GLY A 13 4.57 11.62 4.51
N HIS A 14 5.68 12.01 5.15
CA HIS A 14 6.91 12.39 4.47
C HIS A 14 7.90 11.23 4.31
N PHE A 15 8.56 11.21 3.16
CA PHE A 15 9.73 10.42 2.81
C PHE A 15 10.97 11.34 2.85
N GLY A 16 11.51 11.57 4.04
CA GLY A 16 12.51 12.62 4.24
C GLY A 16 11.89 14.00 3.93
N SER A 17 12.44 14.73 2.96
CA SER A 17 11.93 16.06 2.58
C SER A 17 10.77 16.04 1.58
N PHE A 18 10.31 14.86 1.15
CA PHE A 18 9.31 14.70 0.10
C PHE A 18 8.01 14.10 0.65
N GLY A 19 6.88 14.25 -0.04
CA GLY A 19 5.59 13.72 0.41
C GLY A 19 4.82 14.70 1.28
N GLY A 20 4.13 14.23 2.30
CA GLY A 20 3.23 15.03 3.12
C GLY A 20 1.84 15.20 2.51
N LYS A 21 1.03 16.08 3.10
CA LYS A 21 -0.36 16.33 2.70
C LYS A 21 -0.58 17.81 2.43
N PHE A 22 -0.40 18.23 1.18
CA PHE A 22 -0.65 19.60 0.70
C PHE A 22 -2.00 19.64 -0.04
N ILE A 23 -3.09 19.54 0.72
CA ILE A 23 -4.45 19.44 0.20
C ILE A 23 -5.33 20.59 0.74
N PRO A 24 -6.42 20.98 0.03
CA PRO A 24 -7.40 21.92 0.54
C PRO A 24 -7.99 21.49 1.89
N GLU A 25 -8.38 22.46 2.72
CA GLU A 25 -9.00 22.23 4.03
C GLU A 25 -10.23 21.31 3.94
N THR A 26 -11.03 21.48 2.88
CA THR A 26 -12.22 20.67 2.60
C THR A 26 -11.94 19.18 2.40
N LEU A 27 -10.68 18.78 2.20
CA LEU A 27 -10.26 17.38 2.02
C LEU A 27 -9.52 16.80 3.22
N ILE A 28 -9.18 17.61 4.24
CA ILE A 28 -8.39 17.16 5.38
C ILE A 28 -9.09 16.00 6.10
N GLN A 29 -10.39 16.15 6.40
CA GLN A 29 -11.15 15.11 7.11
C GLN A 29 -11.26 13.84 6.29
N ASN A 30 -11.61 13.95 5.01
CA ASN A 30 -11.73 12.80 4.10
C ASN A 30 -10.41 12.02 4.00
N ALA A 31 -9.27 12.72 3.93
CA ALA A 31 -7.96 12.08 3.89
C ALA A 31 -7.61 11.39 5.21
N ALA A 32 -7.97 11.98 6.35
CA ALA A 32 -7.77 11.38 7.66
C ALA A 32 -8.63 10.12 7.87
N ASP A 33 -9.89 10.16 7.44
CA ASP A 33 -10.81 9.02 7.52
C ASP A 33 -10.31 7.86 6.65
N LEU A 34 -9.89 8.15 5.41
CA LEU A 34 -9.32 7.15 4.51
C LEU A 34 -8.06 6.50 5.11
N GLU A 35 -7.17 7.29 5.70
CA GLU A 35 -5.97 6.76 6.34
C GLU A 35 -6.31 5.85 7.53
N SER A 36 -7.29 6.25 8.35
CA SER A 36 -7.78 5.45 9.48
C SER A 36 -8.33 4.09 9.02
N GLU A 37 -9.22 4.10 8.02
CA GLU A 37 -9.82 2.88 7.49
C GLU A 37 -8.79 2.01 6.75
N TYR A 38 -7.86 2.61 6.02
CA TYR A 38 -6.76 1.88 5.40
C TYR A 38 -5.91 1.15 6.44
N ARG A 39 -5.54 1.80 7.55
CA ARG A 39 -4.75 1.17 8.62
C ARG A 39 -5.49 -0.02 9.24
N LYS A 40 -6.81 0.11 9.46
CA LYS A 40 -7.67 -1.00 9.93
C LYS A 40 -7.66 -2.15 8.92
N ALA A 41 -8.01 -1.88 7.66
CA ALA A 41 -8.06 -2.87 6.59
C ALA A 41 -6.71 -3.58 6.34
N LYS A 42 -5.60 -2.83 6.41
CA LYS A 42 -4.24 -3.37 6.29
C LYS A 42 -3.89 -4.34 7.43
N SER A 43 -4.49 -4.19 8.61
CA SER A 43 -4.29 -5.11 9.72
C SER A 43 -5.28 -6.27 9.76
N ASP A 44 -6.43 -6.14 9.10
CA ASP A 44 -7.51 -7.13 9.10
C ASP A 44 -7.16 -8.37 8.24
N PRO A 45 -7.11 -9.59 8.84
CA PRO A 45 -6.87 -10.83 8.09
C PRO A 45 -7.98 -11.16 7.09
N THR A 46 -9.23 -10.76 7.35
CA THR A 46 -10.37 -11.03 6.45
C THR A 46 -10.25 -10.23 5.16
N PHE A 47 -9.90 -8.94 5.29
CA PHE A 47 -9.61 -8.08 4.15
C PHE A 47 -8.46 -8.63 3.31
N LYS A 48 -7.36 -9.03 3.95
CA LYS A 48 -6.21 -9.65 3.26
C LYS A 48 -6.59 -10.92 2.51
N SER A 49 -7.33 -11.82 3.15
CA SER A 49 -7.78 -13.07 2.54
C SER A 49 -8.60 -12.82 1.27
N THR A 50 -9.54 -11.87 1.34
CA THR A 50 -10.37 -11.48 0.20
C THR A 50 -9.53 -10.87 -0.92
N LEU A 51 -8.62 -9.96 -0.58
CA LEU A 51 -7.72 -9.34 -1.56
C LEU A 51 -6.83 -10.39 -2.24
N ASP A 52 -6.24 -11.30 -1.47
CA ASP A 52 -5.38 -12.36 -1.98
C ASP A 52 -6.16 -13.33 -2.88
N GLN A 53 -7.41 -13.63 -2.55
CA GLN A 53 -8.29 -14.43 -3.40
C GLN A 53 -8.58 -13.72 -4.73
N LEU A 54 -8.94 -12.44 -4.70
CA LEU A 54 -9.18 -11.66 -5.93
C LEU A 54 -7.91 -11.57 -6.79
N LEU A 55 -6.74 -11.38 -6.16
CA LEU A 55 -5.47 -11.34 -6.86
C LEU A 55 -5.19 -12.66 -7.58
N ARG A 56 -5.47 -13.81 -6.96
CA ARG A 56 -5.28 -15.13 -7.57
C ARG A 56 -6.33 -15.44 -8.64
N ASP A 57 -7.60 -15.36 -8.27
CA ASP A 57 -8.70 -15.97 -9.02
C ASP A 57 -9.23 -15.03 -10.11
N TYR A 58 -9.13 -13.70 -9.90
CA TYR A 58 -9.65 -12.70 -10.83
C TYR A 58 -8.54 -11.99 -11.60
N VAL A 59 -7.48 -11.53 -10.91
CA VAL A 59 -6.36 -10.80 -11.54
C VAL A 59 -5.33 -11.74 -12.18
N GLY A 60 -5.24 -13.00 -11.74
CA GLY A 60 -4.30 -13.98 -12.29
C GLY A 60 -2.88 -13.90 -11.73
N ARG A 61 -2.71 -13.46 -10.48
CA ARG A 61 -1.42 -13.49 -9.76
C ARG A 61 -1.08 -14.92 -9.31
N PRO A 62 0.23 -15.25 -9.20
CA PRO A 62 1.39 -14.42 -9.51
C PRO A 62 1.67 -14.33 -11.01
N THR A 63 2.07 -13.15 -11.49
CA THR A 63 2.62 -12.98 -12.85
C THR A 63 3.97 -13.69 -12.93
N PRO A 64 4.20 -14.54 -13.94
CA PRO A 64 5.45 -15.25 -14.09
C PRO A 64 6.61 -14.28 -14.35
N LEU A 65 7.76 -14.55 -13.77
CA LEU A 65 9.01 -13.87 -14.11
C LEU A 65 9.67 -14.62 -15.27
N TYR A 66 9.80 -13.96 -16.42
CA TYR A 66 10.39 -14.55 -17.62
C TYR A 66 11.79 -13.99 -17.87
N HIS A 67 12.75 -14.89 -18.17
CA HIS A 67 14.11 -14.52 -18.55
C HIS A 67 14.18 -14.29 -20.06
N ALA A 68 14.39 -13.04 -20.48
CA ALA A 68 14.45 -12.67 -21.88
C ALA A 68 15.86 -12.86 -22.45
N GLU A 69 16.20 -14.08 -22.86
CA GLU A 69 17.56 -14.49 -23.33
C GLU A 69 18.13 -13.70 -24.52
N ARG A 70 17.28 -12.93 -25.21
CA ARG A 70 17.64 -12.21 -26.45
C ARG A 70 17.52 -10.68 -26.32
N LEU A 71 17.37 -10.15 -25.10
CA LEU A 71 17.27 -8.73 -24.78
C LEU A 71 18.39 -8.30 -23.83
#